data_AF-A0A954JCW6-F1
#
_entry.id   AF-A0A954JCW6-F1
#
_cell.length_a   1.000
_cell.length_b   1.000
_cell.length_c   1.000
_cell.angle_alpha   90.00
_cell.angle_beta   90.00
_cell.angle_gamma   90.00
#
_symmetry.space_group_name_H-M   'P 1'
#
loop_
_entity.id
_entity.type
_entity.pdbx_description
1 polymer ?
#
loop_
_entity_poly.entity_id
_entity_poly.type
_entity_poly.pdbx_seq_one_letter_code
_entity_poly.pdbx_strand_id
1 'polypeptide(L)'
;MLTTTGDVTFQQMLGGNGVESLDITTDGNLSLAGPVTDLALLDLDALGVVTLGADLSGITSLMISARGTTEIDTASISTGTADFGNAVTLLQDLSLTATGDVTFQQALSGSGLESLDITTDGSVSFDSSIMDLLLLDLDALGTTSFLGNISNVSSLITSARGSTLIDTSSLSAGTILFGNPVSLLQDLVLNATGDVTFQQTFMGTGFESVELNVLGSVLFQGEVTALALLDVTATGGIEIDTSLLQSDRILLQNEVVIDQNLELIASQELQFASSVMGATGQESITIFSTAGVVDFLGAVGSLQDVTIHGAADVLVNQTVQLTGDWNSLNGTGDFIVNGILQAAGIVIQSNTLTINAEMEAFQGGIEIHCTDEILVNDVVRSSGNGMILLDAANRIEFTAPGQVLGEGTGSIHLTADDGSVLATGQIVMADGSFISAESQVNLQAGGDITVAHVASQSAAADSIVVLTRNGGVIDGGDLQRDFATPGGLQIVSATGVGSANPLETDIQVLNVSNGSGAIAISNAGALQISGVDQQ
;
A
#
# COMPACT_ATOMS: atom_id res chain seq x y z
N MET A 1 30.79 -43.58 -29.08
CA MET A 1 29.50 -44.14 -29.54
C MET A 1 29.43 -45.61 -29.18
N LEU A 2 28.56 -45.94 -28.22
CA LEU A 2 28.15 -47.29 -27.84
C LEU A 2 26.64 -47.38 -28.06
N THR A 3 26.18 -48.36 -28.84
CA THR A 3 24.74 -48.58 -29.08
C THR A 3 24.40 -50.03 -28.75
N THR A 4 23.39 -50.25 -27.92
CA THR A 4 22.96 -51.59 -27.49
C THR A 4 21.47 -51.61 -27.13
N THR A 5 20.89 -52.78 -26.90
CA THR A 5 19.47 -52.94 -26.52
C THR A 5 19.29 -53.42 -25.08
N GLY A 6 20.38 -53.61 -24.34
CA GLY A 6 20.36 -54.17 -22.99
C GLY A 6 21.08 -53.25 -22.01
N ASP A 7 21.02 -53.59 -20.73
CA ASP A 7 21.59 -52.75 -19.68
C ASP A 7 23.09 -52.51 -19.90
N VAL A 8 23.52 -51.27 -19.63
CA VAL A 8 24.90 -50.82 -19.69
C VAL A 8 25.32 -50.37 -18.31
N THR A 9 26.48 -50.84 -17.84
CA THR A 9 27.03 -50.40 -16.56
C THR A 9 28.52 -50.19 -16.66
N PHE A 10 28.97 -49.01 -16.24
CA PHE A 10 30.38 -48.66 -16.11
C PHE A 10 30.76 -48.61 -14.63
N GLN A 11 31.51 -49.61 -14.19
CA GLN A 11 31.91 -49.79 -12.78
C GLN A 11 33.25 -49.11 -12.44
N GLN A 12 33.97 -48.64 -13.46
CA GLN A 12 35.31 -48.06 -13.34
C GLN A 12 35.26 -46.64 -13.85
N MET A 13 36.31 -45.89 -13.53
CA MET A 13 36.49 -44.54 -14.05
C MET A 13 36.43 -44.52 -15.58
N LEU A 14 35.65 -43.59 -16.11
CA LEU A 14 35.63 -43.22 -17.53
C LEU A 14 36.30 -41.86 -17.66
N GLY A 15 37.40 -41.77 -18.40
CA GLY A 15 38.19 -40.53 -18.47
C GLY A 15 38.72 -40.23 -19.86
N GLY A 16 38.83 -38.95 -20.20
CA GLY A 16 39.49 -38.44 -21.40
C GLY A 16 40.66 -37.48 -21.09
N ASN A 17 41.01 -36.64 -22.07
CA ASN A 17 41.92 -35.50 -21.93
C ASN A 17 41.21 -34.16 -22.23
N GLY A 18 39.88 -34.15 -22.24
CA GLY A 18 39.04 -32.98 -22.47
C GLY A 18 38.60 -32.76 -23.92
N VAL A 19 38.99 -33.63 -24.86
CA VAL A 19 38.58 -33.52 -26.29
C VAL A 19 37.71 -34.69 -26.76
N GLU A 20 37.59 -35.73 -25.96
CA GLU A 20 36.85 -36.94 -26.31
C GLU A 20 35.34 -36.77 -26.10
N SER A 21 34.56 -37.36 -26.99
CA SER A 21 33.11 -37.47 -26.86
C SER A 21 32.73 -38.91 -26.55
N LEU A 22 31.92 -39.10 -25.52
CA LEU A 22 31.28 -40.37 -25.19
C LEU A 22 29.78 -40.24 -25.43
N ASP A 23 29.30 -40.96 -26.42
CA ASP A 23 27.89 -41.09 -26.79
C ASP A 23 27.46 -42.53 -26.52
N ILE A 24 26.40 -42.72 -25.73
CA ILE A 24 25.85 -44.00 -25.33
C ILE A 24 24.35 -44.00 -25.60
N THR A 25 23.89 -44.93 -26.45
CA THR A 25 22.47 -45.22 -26.68
C THR A 25 22.14 -46.63 -26.21
N THR A 26 21.12 -46.79 -25.37
CA THR A 26 20.62 -48.11 -24.96
C THR A 26 19.10 -48.20 -24.80
N ASP A 27 18.51 -49.35 -25.16
CA ASP A 27 17.11 -49.63 -24.81
C ASP A 27 16.93 -50.08 -23.35
N GLY A 28 18.02 -50.42 -22.65
CA GLY A 28 18.02 -50.85 -21.25
C GLY A 28 18.29 -49.71 -20.27
N ASN A 29 18.66 -50.07 -19.04
CA ASN A 29 19.17 -49.12 -18.05
C ASN A 29 20.63 -48.76 -18.35
N LEU A 30 21.06 -47.54 -18.00
CA LEU A 30 22.44 -47.07 -18.10
C LEU A 30 22.93 -46.61 -16.74
N SER A 31 23.97 -47.24 -16.19
CA SER A 31 24.53 -46.86 -14.90
C SER A 31 26.01 -46.47 -15.02
N LEU A 32 26.33 -45.26 -14.57
CA LEU A 32 27.69 -44.74 -14.41
C LEU A 32 28.06 -44.84 -12.93
N ALA A 33 28.52 -46.03 -12.51
CA ALA A 33 28.88 -46.33 -11.12
C ALA A 33 30.34 -45.95 -10.77
N GLY A 34 31.18 -45.71 -11.78
CA GLY A 34 32.52 -45.14 -11.61
C GLY A 34 32.58 -43.67 -12.04
N PRO A 35 33.53 -42.87 -11.51
CA PRO A 35 33.63 -41.44 -11.85
C PRO A 35 33.80 -41.20 -13.35
N VAL A 36 33.27 -40.09 -13.86
CA VAL A 36 33.47 -39.68 -15.26
C VAL A 36 34.22 -38.36 -15.34
N THR A 37 35.35 -38.33 -16.05
CA THR A 37 36.23 -37.15 -16.09
C THR A 37 36.65 -36.73 -17.50
N ASP A 38 36.87 -35.43 -17.67
CA ASP A 38 37.64 -34.85 -18.78
C ASP A 38 37.13 -35.25 -20.18
N LEU A 39 35.82 -35.09 -20.42
CA LEU A 39 35.20 -35.32 -21.74
C LEU A 39 34.73 -34.00 -22.37
N ALA A 40 34.89 -33.84 -23.67
CA ALA A 40 34.27 -32.75 -24.42
C ALA A 40 32.74 -32.89 -24.50
N LEU A 41 32.24 -34.12 -24.57
CA LEU A 41 30.81 -34.42 -24.60
C LEU A 41 30.54 -35.74 -23.88
N LEU A 42 29.56 -35.75 -23.00
CA LEU A 42 28.92 -36.95 -22.47
C LEU A 42 27.45 -36.92 -22.88
N ASP A 43 27.07 -37.75 -23.85
CA ASP A 43 25.70 -37.87 -24.36
C ASP A 43 25.12 -39.24 -23.99
N LEU A 44 24.03 -39.22 -23.22
CA LEU A 44 23.41 -40.39 -22.63
C LEU A 44 21.94 -40.49 -23.10
N ASP A 45 21.63 -41.53 -23.88
CA ASP A 45 20.28 -41.84 -24.32
C ASP A 45 19.91 -43.26 -23.89
N ALA A 46 19.06 -43.38 -22.88
CA ALA A 46 18.50 -44.66 -22.43
C ALA A 46 16.97 -44.66 -22.53
N LEU A 47 16.36 -45.78 -22.98
CA LEU A 47 14.92 -45.99 -22.80
C LEU A 47 14.57 -46.37 -21.34
N GLY A 48 15.52 -46.99 -20.63
CA GLY A 48 15.41 -47.28 -19.20
C GLY A 48 15.87 -46.12 -18.33
N VAL A 49 16.32 -46.43 -17.12
CA VAL A 49 16.83 -45.43 -16.16
C VAL A 49 18.30 -45.13 -16.46
N VAL A 50 18.65 -43.84 -16.53
CA VAL A 50 20.05 -43.37 -16.46
C VAL A 50 20.39 -43.10 -14.99
N THR A 51 21.31 -43.84 -14.41
CA THR A 51 21.80 -43.61 -13.05
C THR A 51 23.19 -42.99 -13.08
N LEU A 52 23.31 -41.76 -12.57
CA LEU A 52 24.59 -41.11 -12.28
C LEU A 52 25.00 -41.48 -10.85
N GLY A 53 25.77 -42.55 -10.68
CA GLY A 53 26.10 -43.12 -9.36
C GLY A 53 27.48 -42.72 -8.80
N ALA A 54 28.20 -41.85 -9.49
CA ALA A 54 29.51 -41.36 -9.10
C ALA A 54 29.75 -39.95 -9.67
N ASP A 55 30.74 -39.24 -9.11
CA ASP A 55 31.02 -37.85 -9.47
C ASP A 55 31.40 -37.67 -10.94
N LEU A 56 30.89 -36.59 -11.54
CA LEU A 56 31.24 -36.13 -12.89
C LEU A 56 32.11 -34.86 -12.78
N SER A 57 33.25 -34.80 -13.45
CA SER A 57 34.13 -33.62 -13.39
C SER A 57 34.84 -33.31 -14.71
N GLY A 58 34.94 -32.03 -15.08
CA GLY A 58 35.66 -31.65 -16.30
C GLY A 58 34.96 -32.07 -17.59
N ILE A 59 33.64 -32.26 -17.54
CA ILE A 59 32.81 -32.50 -18.72
C ILE A 59 32.55 -31.15 -19.39
N THR A 60 32.72 -30.98 -20.70
CA THR A 60 32.41 -29.69 -21.35
C THR A 60 30.92 -29.56 -21.65
N SER A 61 30.27 -30.64 -22.06
CA SER A 61 28.82 -30.69 -22.25
C SER A 61 28.28 -32.04 -21.78
N LEU A 62 27.35 -32.00 -20.83
CA LEU A 62 26.57 -33.14 -20.38
C LEU A 62 25.19 -33.05 -21.03
N MET A 63 24.83 -34.06 -21.82
CA MET A 63 23.52 -34.19 -22.45
C MET A 63 22.91 -35.52 -22.03
N ILE A 64 21.70 -35.47 -21.49
CA ILE A 64 20.90 -36.66 -21.20
C ILE A 64 19.61 -36.55 -21.98
N SER A 65 19.62 -37.08 -23.20
CA SER A 65 18.46 -37.14 -24.10
C SER A 65 17.63 -38.41 -23.88
N ALA A 66 17.82 -39.08 -22.73
CA ALA A 66 17.18 -40.34 -22.41
C ALA A 66 15.66 -40.25 -22.51
N ARG A 67 15.03 -41.29 -23.06
CA ARG A 67 13.56 -41.35 -23.19
C ARG A 67 12.90 -41.92 -21.94
N GLY A 68 13.68 -42.52 -21.05
CA GLY A 68 13.26 -42.95 -19.70
C GLY A 68 13.43 -41.84 -18.66
N THR A 69 13.91 -42.18 -17.46
CA THR A 69 14.15 -41.24 -16.35
C THR A 69 15.63 -41.21 -15.98
N THR A 70 16.04 -40.16 -15.27
CA THR A 70 17.40 -40.00 -14.75
C THR A 70 17.36 -40.02 -13.22
N GLU A 71 18.14 -40.88 -12.60
CA GLU A 71 18.39 -40.92 -11.17
C GLU A 71 19.79 -40.35 -10.91
N ILE A 72 19.87 -39.30 -10.09
CA ILE A 72 21.15 -38.73 -9.67
C ILE A 72 21.44 -39.23 -8.26
N ASP A 73 22.39 -40.15 -8.17
CA ASP A 73 22.96 -40.71 -6.95
C ASP A 73 24.45 -40.37 -6.89
N THR A 74 24.76 -39.09 -7.08
CA THR A 74 26.11 -38.55 -6.94
C THR A 74 26.07 -37.25 -6.17
N ALA A 75 27.15 -36.96 -5.44
CA ALA A 75 27.28 -35.74 -4.65
C ALA A 75 27.68 -34.53 -5.50
N SER A 76 28.37 -34.75 -6.63
CA SER A 76 28.86 -33.65 -7.45
C SER A 76 28.81 -33.88 -8.98
N ILE A 77 28.45 -32.82 -9.69
CA ILE A 77 28.55 -32.71 -11.15
C ILE A 77 29.26 -31.39 -11.47
N SER A 78 30.38 -31.45 -12.18
CA SER A 78 31.08 -30.30 -12.73
C SER A 78 31.16 -30.40 -14.25
N THR A 79 30.53 -29.44 -14.93
CA THR A 79 30.42 -29.41 -16.39
C THR A 79 30.63 -28.01 -16.98
N GLY A 80 30.69 -27.89 -18.30
CA GLY A 80 30.51 -26.63 -19.01
C GLY A 80 29.02 -26.31 -19.11
N THR A 81 28.25 -27.16 -19.79
CA THR A 81 26.78 -27.10 -19.82
C THR A 81 26.15 -28.42 -19.36
N ALA A 82 24.94 -28.38 -18.84
CA ALA A 82 24.14 -29.56 -18.51
C ALA A 82 22.74 -29.45 -19.13
N ASP A 83 22.32 -30.48 -19.86
CA ASP A 83 20.98 -30.59 -20.39
C ASP A 83 20.36 -31.94 -20.00
N PHE A 84 19.37 -31.89 -19.11
CA PHE A 84 18.56 -33.03 -18.70
C PHE A 84 17.23 -33.00 -19.47
N GLY A 85 17.18 -33.74 -20.57
CA GLY A 85 16.02 -33.79 -21.47
C GLY A 85 14.82 -34.58 -20.96
N ASN A 86 14.97 -35.25 -19.81
CA ASN A 86 13.98 -36.16 -19.25
C ASN A 86 13.77 -35.95 -17.75
N ALA A 87 12.81 -36.65 -17.16
CA ALA A 87 12.49 -36.47 -15.74
C ALA A 87 13.65 -36.91 -14.86
N VAL A 88 13.97 -36.09 -13.86
CA VAL A 88 15.11 -36.28 -12.95
C VAL A 88 14.60 -36.53 -11.53
N THR A 89 15.19 -37.52 -10.86
CA THR A 89 15.00 -37.78 -9.44
C THR A 89 16.36 -37.74 -8.73
N LEU A 90 16.47 -36.89 -7.71
CA LEU A 90 17.61 -36.86 -6.80
C LEU A 90 17.45 -37.96 -5.74
N LEU A 91 18.51 -38.75 -5.54
CA LEU A 91 18.57 -39.80 -4.52
C LEU A 91 19.48 -39.43 -3.34
N GLN A 92 20.23 -38.34 -3.48
CA GLN A 92 21.03 -37.70 -2.43
C GLN A 92 21.23 -36.21 -2.76
N ASP A 93 21.88 -35.47 -1.86
CA ASP A 93 22.26 -34.08 -2.08
C ASP A 93 23.19 -33.95 -3.30
N LEU A 94 22.94 -32.94 -4.13
CA LEU A 94 23.71 -32.66 -5.34
C LEU A 94 24.25 -31.23 -5.35
N SER A 95 25.57 -31.10 -5.52
CA SER A 95 26.20 -29.85 -5.96
C SER A 95 26.52 -29.92 -7.46
N LEU A 96 25.89 -29.03 -8.24
CA LEU A 96 26.10 -28.92 -9.68
C LEU A 96 26.78 -27.59 -10.00
N THR A 97 28.01 -27.65 -10.50
CA THR A 97 28.75 -26.48 -10.98
C THR A 97 28.85 -26.49 -12.51
N ALA A 98 28.46 -25.40 -13.15
CA ALA A 98 28.54 -25.23 -14.59
C ALA A 98 29.19 -23.89 -14.98
N THR A 99 29.81 -23.81 -16.17
CA THR A 99 30.31 -22.53 -16.72
C THR A 99 29.35 -21.91 -17.75
N GLY A 100 28.30 -22.64 -18.11
CA GLY A 100 27.22 -22.23 -19.00
C GLY A 100 25.90 -22.83 -18.53
N ASP A 101 24.92 -22.92 -19.42
CA ASP A 101 23.54 -23.17 -19.02
C ASP A 101 23.31 -24.58 -18.42
N VAL A 102 22.35 -24.64 -17.50
CA VAL A 102 21.83 -25.85 -16.86
C VAL A 102 20.32 -25.92 -17.10
N THR A 103 19.85 -26.96 -17.76
CA THR A 103 18.44 -27.09 -18.14
C THR A 103 17.84 -28.41 -17.66
N PHE A 104 16.67 -28.33 -17.03
CA PHE A 104 15.79 -29.46 -16.74
C PHE A 104 14.52 -29.33 -17.57
N GLN A 105 14.40 -30.12 -18.64
CA GLN A 105 13.29 -30.01 -19.59
C GLN A 105 11.99 -30.66 -19.08
N GLN A 106 12.10 -31.55 -18.09
CA GLN A 106 11.00 -32.30 -17.49
C GLN A 106 11.08 -32.22 -15.97
N ALA A 107 10.13 -32.86 -15.28
CA ALA A 107 10.01 -32.75 -13.83
C ALA A 107 11.31 -33.13 -13.10
N LEU A 108 11.66 -32.30 -12.11
CA LEU A 108 12.72 -32.56 -11.14
C LEU A 108 12.07 -32.91 -9.79
N SER A 109 12.52 -33.98 -9.16
CA SER A 109 11.96 -34.46 -7.90
C SER A 109 13.01 -35.00 -6.93
N GLY A 110 12.69 -35.04 -5.64
CA GLY A 110 13.38 -35.81 -4.61
C GLY A 110 12.41 -36.61 -3.74
N SER A 111 12.84 -36.94 -2.53
CA SER A 111 12.03 -37.52 -1.45
C SER A 111 11.64 -36.51 -0.37
N GLY A 112 12.03 -35.24 -0.52
CA GLY A 112 11.87 -34.16 0.45
C GLY A 112 13.06 -33.99 1.40
N LEU A 113 14.14 -34.75 1.17
CA LEU A 113 15.34 -34.74 2.03
C LEU A 113 16.58 -34.24 1.29
N GLU A 114 16.53 -34.21 -0.03
CA GLU A 114 17.66 -33.90 -0.90
C GLU A 114 17.75 -32.41 -1.17
N SER A 115 18.98 -31.90 -1.14
CA SER A 115 19.33 -30.54 -1.51
C SER A 115 19.89 -30.50 -2.92
N LEU A 116 19.48 -29.49 -3.69
CA LEU A 116 20.07 -29.17 -4.98
C LEU A 116 20.69 -27.79 -4.91
N ASP A 117 22.02 -27.76 -5.00
CA ASP A 117 22.81 -26.54 -5.09
C ASP A 117 23.37 -26.40 -6.51
N ILE A 118 22.92 -25.38 -7.25
CA ILE A 118 23.44 -25.08 -8.59
C ILE A 118 24.24 -23.79 -8.56
N THR A 119 25.49 -23.84 -8.98
CA THR A 119 26.30 -22.65 -9.25
C THR A 119 26.68 -22.62 -10.72
N THR A 120 26.27 -21.57 -11.45
CA THR A 120 26.59 -21.44 -12.86
C THR A 120 26.90 -20.01 -13.31
N ASP A 121 27.83 -19.88 -14.25
CA ASP A 121 28.05 -18.62 -14.98
C ASP A 121 27.02 -18.40 -16.11
N GLY A 122 26.23 -19.43 -16.44
CA GLY A 122 25.11 -19.35 -17.39
C GLY A 122 23.76 -19.16 -16.71
N SER A 123 22.71 -19.59 -17.40
CA SER A 123 21.32 -19.60 -16.93
C SER A 123 20.94 -20.95 -16.33
N VAL A 124 19.89 -20.97 -15.50
CA VAL A 124 19.24 -22.19 -15.03
C VAL A 124 17.79 -22.19 -15.51
N SER A 125 17.33 -23.25 -16.15
CA SER A 125 15.92 -23.37 -16.58
C SER A 125 15.27 -24.64 -16.05
N PHE A 126 14.11 -24.47 -15.43
CA PHE A 126 13.21 -25.55 -15.06
C PHE A 126 11.95 -25.43 -15.92
N ASP A 127 11.89 -26.24 -16.98
CA ASP A 127 10.81 -26.17 -17.98
C ASP A 127 9.54 -26.90 -17.49
N SER A 128 9.63 -27.62 -16.37
CA SER A 128 8.56 -28.40 -15.78
C SER A 128 8.61 -28.34 -14.24
N SER A 129 7.75 -29.11 -13.59
CA SER A 129 7.53 -29.03 -12.14
C SER A 129 8.76 -29.41 -11.32
N ILE A 130 8.98 -28.71 -10.21
CA ILE A 130 9.95 -29.06 -9.17
C ILE A 130 9.18 -29.52 -7.94
N MET A 131 9.54 -30.68 -7.39
CA MET A 131 8.80 -31.30 -6.29
C MET A 131 9.72 -31.91 -5.24
N ASP A 132 9.28 -31.90 -3.98
CA ASP A 132 9.82 -32.73 -2.90
C ASP A 132 11.35 -32.57 -2.70
N LEU A 133 11.81 -31.33 -2.48
CA LEU A 133 13.21 -31.03 -2.15
C LEU A 133 13.33 -30.41 -0.75
N LEU A 134 14.44 -30.69 -0.07
CA LEU A 134 14.77 -30.00 1.19
C LEU A 134 15.22 -28.57 0.88
N LEU A 135 16.15 -28.41 -0.06
CA LEU A 135 16.70 -27.12 -0.46
C LEU A 135 16.83 -27.08 -1.98
N LEU A 136 16.46 -25.94 -2.54
CA LEU A 136 16.80 -25.55 -3.91
C LEU A 136 17.57 -24.23 -3.83
N ASP A 137 18.88 -24.27 -3.96
CA ASP A 137 19.78 -23.11 -3.96
C ASP A 137 20.36 -22.88 -5.35
N LEU A 138 20.10 -21.71 -5.91
CA LEU A 138 20.39 -21.38 -7.30
C LEU A 138 21.24 -20.11 -7.37
N ASP A 139 22.50 -20.25 -7.76
CA ASP A 139 23.45 -19.17 -8.00
C ASP A 139 23.86 -19.10 -9.47
N ALA A 140 23.02 -18.45 -10.28
CA ALA A 140 23.24 -18.22 -11.71
C ALA A 140 23.69 -16.78 -11.99
N LEU A 141 24.70 -16.56 -12.84
CA LEU A 141 24.97 -15.22 -13.40
C LEU A 141 23.95 -14.81 -14.46
N GLY A 142 23.37 -15.79 -15.17
CA GLY A 142 22.31 -15.60 -16.14
C GLY A 142 20.94 -15.55 -15.48
N THR A 143 19.92 -15.97 -16.21
CA THR A 143 18.54 -16.00 -15.71
C THR A 143 18.26 -17.35 -15.06
N THR A 144 17.62 -17.35 -13.89
CA THR A 144 16.95 -18.52 -13.31
C THR A 144 15.49 -18.50 -13.73
N SER A 145 15.05 -19.44 -14.55
CA SER A 145 13.69 -19.50 -15.10
C SER A 145 12.88 -20.63 -14.48
N PHE A 146 11.71 -20.30 -13.93
CA PHE A 146 10.71 -21.26 -13.48
C PHE A 146 9.51 -21.24 -14.42
N LEU A 147 9.45 -22.19 -15.36
CA LEU A 147 8.32 -22.35 -16.29
C LEU A 147 7.29 -23.38 -15.78
N GLY A 148 7.70 -24.22 -14.84
CA GLY A 148 6.84 -25.19 -14.16
C GLY A 148 6.50 -24.81 -12.72
N ASN A 149 5.47 -25.46 -12.17
CA ASN A 149 5.06 -25.27 -10.78
C ASN A 149 6.13 -25.78 -9.79
N ILE A 150 6.28 -25.08 -8.66
CA ILE A 150 7.11 -25.53 -7.54
C ILE A 150 6.19 -26.01 -6.42
N SER A 151 6.46 -27.18 -5.84
CA SER A 151 5.70 -27.68 -4.69
C SER A 151 6.54 -28.49 -3.71
N ASN A 152 6.22 -28.39 -2.42
CA ASN A 152 6.89 -29.15 -1.36
C ASN A 152 8.42 -29.00 -1.35
N VAL A 153 8.92 -27.79 -1.64
CA VAL A 153 10.32 -27.41 -1.46
C VAL A 153 10.47 -26.73 -0.10
N SER A 154 11.30 -27.24 0.81
CA SER A 154 11.36 -26.66 2.16
C SER A 154 12.04 -25.29 2.19
N SER A 155 13.06 -25.07 1.37
CA SER A 155 13.67 -23.75 1.17
C SER A 155 14.01 -23.52 -0.29
N LEU A 156 13.61 -22.38 -0.84
CA LEU A 156 13.96 -21.91 -2.17
C LEU A 156 14.82 -20.66 -2.06
N ILE A 157 16.00 -20.69 -2.67
CA ILE A 157 16.93 -19.57 -2.70
C ILE A 157 17.34 -19.30 -4.15
N THR A 158 17.14 -18.08 -4.62
CA THR A 158 17.88 -17.56 -5.79
C THR A 158 18.88 -16.53 -5.29
N SER A 159 20.16 -16.78 -5.52
CA SER A 159 21.25 -15.93 -5.03
C SER A 159 21.25 -14.56 -5.71
N ALA A 160 21.97 -13.58 -5.14
CA ALA A 160 21.97 -12.18 -5.60
C ALA A 160 22.61 -11.91 -6.98
N ARG A 161 23.10 -12.95 -7.66
CA ARG A 161 23.64 -12.86 -9.02
C ARG A 161 22.51 -13.08 -10.04
N GLY A 162 22.67 -12.51 -11.23
CA GLY A 162 21.71 -12.70 -12.33
C GLY A 162 20.33 -12.11 -12.07
N SER A 163 19.29 -12.81 -12.52
CA SER A 163 17.88 -12.48 -12.29
C SER A 163 17.02 -13.74 -12.22
N THR A 164 15.83 -13.65 -11.63
CA THR A 164 14.83 -14.71 -11.60
C THR A 164 13.66 -14.35 -12.51
N LEU A 165 13.25 -15.28 -13.36
CA LEU A 165 12.07 -15.21 -14.20
C LEU A 165 11.04 -16.23 -13.70
N ILE A 166 9.87 -15.76 -13.28
CA ILE A 166 8.76 -16.60 -12.88
C ILE A 166 7.74 -16.58 -14.03
N ASP A 167 7.56 -17.73 -14.67
CA ASP A 167 6.53 -17.96 -15.67
C ASP A 167 5.77 -19.23 -15.29
N THR A 168 5.26 -19.24 -14.06
CA THR A 168 4.45 -20.32 -13.53
C THR A 168 3.28 -19.77 -12.73
N SER A 169 2.16 -20.47 -12.76
CA SER A 169 0.94 -20.07 -12.04
C SER A 169 0.99 -20.32 -10.53
N SER A 170 1.91 -21.18 -10.06
CA SER A 170 1.97 -21.54 -8.65
C SER A 170 3.38 -21.84 -8.17
N LEU A 171 3.70 -21.31 -6.99
CA LEU A 171 4.94 -21.56 -6.27
C LEU A 171 4.60 -21.89 -4.82
N SER A 172 4.95 -23.09 -4.36
CA SER A 172 4.78 -23.47 -2.96
C SER A 172 6.08 -23.98 -2.34
N ALA A 173 6.53 -23.30 -1.28
CA ALA A 173 7.74 -23.65 -0.55
C ALA A 173 7.61 -23.37 0.96
N GLY A 174 8.63 -23.72 1.74
CA GLY A 174 8.73 -23.34 3.15
C GLY A 174 9.15 -21.88 3.29
N THR A 175 10.45 -21.62 3.25
CA THR A 175 11.05 -20.27 3.18
C THR A 175 11.47 -19.95 1.75
N ILE A 176 11.32 -18.70 1.34
CA ILE A 176 11.70 -18.24 0.01
C ILE A 176 12.56 -17.00 0.11
N LEU A 177 13.73 -17.03 -0.52
CA LEU A 177 14.61 -15.89 -0.68
C LEU A 177 14.88 -15.65 -2.15
N PHE A 178 14.42 -14.50 -2.66
CA PHE A 178 14.87 -13.96 -3.93
C PHE A 178 15.93 -12.89 -3.67
N GLY A 179 17.20 -13.28 -3.80
CA GLY A 179 18.35 -12.38 -3.62
C GLY A 179 18.62 -11.47 -4.82
N ASN A 180 18.11 -11.83 -6.00
CA ASN A 180 18.27 -11.10 -7.26
C ASN A 180 16.94 -10.49 -7.76
N PRO A 181 16.96 -9.64 -8.79
CA PRO A 181 15.73 -9.09 -9.36
C PRO A 181 14.81 -10.18 -9.89
N VAL A 182 13.51 -10.06 -9.62
CA VAL A 182 12.48 -11.01 -10.01
C VAL A 182 11.56 -10.37 -11.05
N SER A 183 11.34 -11.07 -12.17
CA SER A 183 10.36 -10.70 -13.19
C SER A 183 9.27 -11.76 -13.30
N LEU A 184 8.03 -11.31 -13.44
CA LEU A 184 6.85 -12.16 -13.58
C LEU A 184 6.24 -12.02 -14.98
N LEU A 185 5.87 -13.15 -15.61
CA LEU A 185 5.27 -13.18 -16.96
C LEU A 185 3.81 -13.66 -17.01
N GLN A 186 3.26 -14.13 -15.90
CA GLN A 186 1.85 -14.51 -15.76
C GLN A 186 1.40 -14.39 -14.29
N ASP A 187 0.10 -14.50 -14.03
CA ASP A 187 -0.42 -14.47 -12.66
C ASP A 187 0.22 -15.56 -11.78
N LEU A 188 0.54 -15.21 -10.53
CA LEU A 188 1.21 -16.10 -9.57
C LEU A 188 0.44 -16.18 -8.26
N VAL A 189 0.17 -17.41 -7.83
CA VAL A 189 -0.17 -17.69 -6.43
C VAL A 189 1.06 -18.30 -5.73
N LEU A 190 1.61 -17.57 -4.77
CA LEU A 190 2.74 -17.99 -3.97
C LEU A 190 2.26 -18.42 -2.59
N ASN A 191 2.56 -19.65 -2.18
CA ASN A 191 2.23 -20.18 -0.86
C ASN A 191 3.51 -20.50 -0.09
N ALA A 192 3.73 -19.84 1.05
CA ALA A 192 4.90 -20.08 1.89
C ALA A 192 4.50 -20.38 3.34
N THR A 193 5.15 -21.38 3.95
CA THR A 193 4.92 -21.71 5.38
C THR A 193 5.87 -20.98 6.33
N GLY A 194 6.99 -20.48 5.82
CA GLY A 194 7.91 -19.56 6.50
C GLY A 194 7.93 -18.20 5.79
N ASP A 195 9.05 -17.51 5.89
CA ASP A 195 9.19 -16.13 5.40
C ASP A 195 9.45 -16.08 3.88
N VAL A 196 9.08 -14.96 3.27
CA VAL A 196 9.35 -14.62 1.87
C VAL A 196 10.06 -13.28 1.81
N THR A 197 11.22 -13.23 1.16
CA THR A 197 12.01 -12.00 1.04
C THR A 197 12.36 -11.71 -0.41
N PHE A 198 12.08 -10.48 -0.85
CA PHE A 198 12.55 -9.91 -2.11
C PHE A 198 13.64 -8.88 -1.82
N GLN A 199 14.91 -9.24 -2.00
CA GLN A 199 16.04 -8.35 -1.71
C GLN A 199 16.26 -7.27 -2.79
N GLN A 200 15.73 -7.49 -3.98
CA GLN A 200 15.88 -6.64 -5.16
C GLN A 200 14.52 -6.45 -5.83
N THR A 201 14.49 -5.70 -6.93
CA THR A 201 13.25 -5.36 -7.64
C THR A 201 12.38 -6.59 -7.92
N PHE A 202 11.09 -6.48 -7.64
CA PHE A 202 10.07 -7.44 -8.04
C PHE A 202 9.11 -6.77 -9.01
N MET A 203 9.05 -7.27 -10.25
CA MET A 203 8.29 -6.61 -11.31
C MET A 203 7.45 -7.55 -12.16
N GLY A 204 6.31 -7.08 -12.64
CA GLY A 204 5.55 -7.69 -13.74
C GLY A 204 5.79 -6.99 -15.08
N THR A 205 4.88 -7.22 -16.01
CA THR A 205 4.75 -6.52 -17.30
C THR A 205 3.61 -5.50 -17.32
N GLY A 206 2.87 -5.37 -16.21
CA GLY A 206 1.77 -4.44 -16.00
C GLY A 206 0.39 -5.11 -15.98
N PHE A 207 0.31 -6.43 -16.16
CA PHE A 207 -0.95 -7.16 -16.27
C PHE A 207 -1.09 -8.30 -15.27
N GLU A 208 0.00 -8.67 -14.61
CA GLU A 208 0.08 -9.84 -13.76
C GLU A 208 -0.42 -9.52 -12.36
N SER A 209 -1.19 -10.46 -11.82
CA SER A 209 -1.65 -10.47 -10.44
C SER A 209 -0.77 -11.39 -9.61
N VAL A 210 -0.41 -10.94 -8.42
CA VAL A 210 0.36 -11.73 -7.46
C VAL A 210 -0.43 -11.83 -6.17
N GLU A 211 -0.68 -13.07 -5.75
CA GLU A 211 -1.24 -13.40 -4.44
C GLU A 211 -0.15 -14.08 -3.60
N LEU A 212 0.28 -13.42 -2.53
CA LEU A 212 1.23 -13.95 -1.56
C LEU A 212 0.47 -14.47 -0.34
N ASN A 213 0.43 -15.79 -0.17
CA ASN A 213 -0.17 -16.49 0.96
C ASN A 213 0.93 -17.05 1.86
N VAL A 214 1.32 -16.27 2.88
CA VAL A 214 2.51 -16.50 3.69
C VAL A 214 2.15 -16.66 5.16
N LEU A 215 2.55 -17.77 5.78
CA LEU A 215 2.38 -17.97 7.23
C LEU A 215 3.46 -17.27 8.05
N GLY A 216 4.66 -17.12 7.48
CA GLY A 216 5.70 -16.23 8.01
C GLY A 216 5.47 -14.76 7.64
N SER A 217 6.56 -14.01 7.61
CA SER A 217 6.57 -12.60 7.21
C SER A 217 6.87 -12.44 5.71
N VAL A 218 6.42 -11.33 5.12
CA VAL A 218 6.84 -10.89 3.79
C VAL A 218 7.68 -9.64 3.93
N LEU A 219 8.87 -9.64 3.35
CA LEU A 219 9.79 -8.50 3.36
C LEU A 219 10.12 -8.05 1.92
N PHE A 220 9.83 -6.77 1.63
CA PHE A 220 10.23 -6.11 0.39
C PHE A 220 11.39 -5.15 0.66
N GLN A 221 12.61 -5.50 0.24
CA GLN A 221 13.77 -4.58 0.26
C GLN A 221 14.00 -3.92 -1.11
N GLY A 222 13.53 -4.57 -2.18
CA GLY A 222 13.53 -4.01 -3.52
C GLY A 222 12.20 -3.37 -3.90
N GLU A 223 12.23 -2.48 -4.89
CA GLU A 223 11.03 -1.84 -5.43
C GLU A 223 10.08 -2.87 -6.05
N VAL A 224 8.77 -2.70 -5.83
CA VAL A 224 7.74 -3.48 -6.51
C VAL A 224 7.10 -2.62 -7.59
N THR A 225 7.06 -3.11 -8.83
CA THR A 225 6.54 -2.30 -9.95
C THR A 225 5.78 -3.13 -10.98
N ALA A 226 4.94 -2.45 -11.78
CA ALA A 226 4.28 -3.02 -12.96
C ALA A 226 3.46 -4.30 -12.70
N LEU A 227 2.66 -4.31 -11.62
CA LEU A 227 1.68 -5.36 -11.33
C LEU A 227 0.25 -4.84 -11.52
N ALA A 228 -0.69 -5.69 -11.96
CA ALA A 228 -2.12 -5.39 -11.93
C ALA A 228 -2.71 -5.56 -10.52
N LEU A 229 -2.19 -6.52 -9.75
CA LEU A 229 -2.57 -6.73 -8.35
C LEU A 229 -1.36 -7.19 -7.56
N LEU A 230 -1.15 -6.57 -6.41
CA LEU A 230 -0.32 -7.08 -5.31
C LEU A 230 -1.25 -7.34 -4.11
N ASP A 231 -1.57 -8.62 -3.87
CA ASP A 231 -2.34 -9.05 -2.69
C ASP A 231 -1.42 -9.82 -1.75
N VAL A 232 -1.24 -9.32 -0.53
CA VAL A 232 -0.29 -9.85 0.44
C VAL A 232 -1.01 -10.22 1.72
N THR A 233 -1.08 -11.52 1.98
CA THR A 233 -1.48 -12.10 3.27
C THR A 233 -0.26 -12.74 3.93
N ALA A 234 0.25 -12.10 4.99
CA ALA A 234 1.42 -12.54 5.74
C ALA A 234 1.11 -12.60 7.25
N THR A 235 0.92 -13.80 7.79
CA THR A 235 0.54 -13.95 9.21
C THR A 235 1.64 -13.48 10.16
N GLY A 236 2.90 -13.55 9.75
CA GLY A 236 4.04 -12.99 10.47
C GLY A 236 4.23 -11.47 10.30
N GLY A 237 3.37 -10.81 9.52
CA GLY A 237 3.47 -9.38 9.21
C GLY A 237 4.12 -9.09 7.85
N ILE A 238 3.97 -7.83 7.42
CA ILE A 238 4.47 -7.31 6.15
C ILE A 238 5.47 -6.20 6.50
N GLU A 239 6.71 -6.34 6.03
CA GLU A 239 7.78 -5.38 6.24
C GLU A 239 8.17 -4.76 4.90
N ILE A 240 8.22 -3.42 4.85
CA ILE A 240 8.50 -2.65 3.65
C ILE A 240 9.75 -1.80 3.93
N ASP A 241 10.87 -2.32 3.44
CA ASP A 241 12.19 -1.67 3.43
C ASP A 241 12.57 -1.29 2.00
N THR A 242 11.61 -0.71 1.26
CA THR A 242 11.83 -0.18 -0.09
C THR A 242 11.24 1.21 -0.22
N SER A 243 11.71 1.98 -1.21
CA SER A 243 11.21 3.31 -1.50
C SER A 243 9.94 3.34 -2.34
N LEU A 244 9.58 2.23 -3.01
CA LEU A 244 8.46 2.21 -3.96
C LEU A 244 7.72 0.86 -3.96
N LEU A 245 6.40 0.93 -3.80
CA LEU A 245 5.48 -0.13 -4.24
C LEU A 245 4.48 0.44 -5.25
N GLN A 246 4.41 -0.18 -6.43
CA GLN A 246 3.55 0.23 -7.52
C GLN A 246 2.77 -0.97 -8.09
N SER A 247 1.45 -0.86 -8.06
CA SER A 247 0.52 -1.76 -8.73
C SER A 247 -0.76 -1.00 -9.10
N ASP A 248 -1.65 -1.57 -9.92
CA ASP A 248 -3.00 -1.01 -10.06
C ASP A 248 -3.81 -1.18 -8.76
N ARG A 249 -3.68 -2.33 -8.11
CA ARG A 249 -4.32 -2.63 -6.82
C ARG A 249 -3.29 -3.15 -5.82
N ILE A 250 -3.25 -2.58 -4.63
CA ILE A 250 -2.38 -3.02 -3.53
C ILE A 250 -3.28 -3.37 -2.34
N LEU A 251 -3.28 -4.64 -1.93
CA LEU A 251 -4.05 -5.14 -0.80
C LEU A 251 -3.08 -5.75 0.23
N LEU A 252 -2.93 -5.08 1.37
CA LEU A 252 -2.06 -5.52 2.46
C LEU A 252 -2.93 -5.99 3.63
N GLN A 253 -3.00 -7.30 3.80
CA GLN A 253 -4.05 -7.96 4.59
C GLN A 253 -3.70 -8.10 6.08
N ASN A 254 -2.43 -7.92 6.43
CA ASN A 254 -1.89 -8.04 7.79
C ASN A 254 -1.17 -6.77 8.22
N GLU A 255 -0.62 -6.79 9.44
CA GLU A 255 0.14 -5.66 9.98
C GLU A 255 1.32 -5.29 9.07
N VAL A 256 1.45 -4.00 8.79
CA VAL A 256 2.48 -3.42 7.93
C VAL A 256 3.44 -2.58 8.77
N VAL A 257 4.73 -2.84 8.63
CA VAL A 257 5.82 -2.01 9.16
C VAL A 257 6.58 -1.37 8.00
N ILE A 258 6.80 -0.07 8.11
CA ILE A 258 7.52 0.75 7.13
C ILE A 258 8.87 1.16 7.72
N ASP A 259 9.98 0.78 7.10
CA ASP A 259 11.33 1.03 7.62
C ASP A 259 12.01 2.28 7.04
N GLN A 260 11.45 2.82 5.96
CA GLN A 260 11.91 4.04 5.33
C GLN A 260 10.77 4.78 4.60
N ASN A 261 11.04 5.99 4.14
CA ASN A 261 10.04 6.74 3.37
C ASN A 261 9.59 5.95 2.14
N LEU A 262 8.27 5.86 1.98
CA LEU A 262 7.65 4.99 0.99
C LEU A 262 6.75 5.78 0.05
N GLU A 263 6.96 5.58 -1.24
CA GLU A 263 6.01 5.94 -2.28
C GLU A 263 5.12 4.74 -2.63
N LEU A 264 3.80 4.95 -2.58
CA LEU A 264 2.79 3.96 -2.97
C LEU A 264 2.05 4.48 -4.19
N ILE A 265 2.06 3.71 -5.28
CA ILE A 265 1.31 4.03 -6.49
C ILE A 265 0.26 2.95 -6.70
N ALA A 266 -1.01 3.31 -6.56
CA ALA A 266 -2.16 2.41 -6.67
C ALA A 266 -3.27 3.04 -7.51
N SER A 267 -3.34 2.70 -8.80
CA SER A 267 -4.22 3.40 -9.76
C SER A 267 -5.73 3.12 -9.54
N GLN A 268 -6.09 2.04 -8.86
CA GLN A 268 -7.48 1.61 -8.64
C GLN A 268 -7.82 1.42 -7.16
N GLU A 269 -6.95 0.81 -6.36
CA GLU A 269 -7.24 0.51 -4.95
C GLU A 269 -5.96 0.35 -4.13
N LEU A 270 -5.90 1.00 -2.98
CA LEU A 270 -4.93 0.76 -1.93
C LEU A 270 -5.69 0.46 -0.64
N GLN A 271 -5.50 -0.74 -0.11
CA GLN A 271 -6.14 -1.17 1.13
C GLN A 271 -5.09 -1.63 2.14
N PHE A 272 -5.19 -1.09 3.36
CA PHE A 272 -4.53 -1.61 4.54
C PHE A 272 -5.57 -2.24 5.45
N ALA A 273 -5.67 -3.57 5.43
CA ALA A 273 -6.68 -4.30 6.22
C ALA A 273 -6.37 -4.30 7.73
N SER A 274 -5.11 -4.05 8.10
CA SER A 274 -4.61 -4.01 9.47
C SER A 274 -3.76 -2.75 9.71
N SER A 275 -3.06 -2.70 10.83
CA SER A 275 -2.25 -1.54 11.21
C SER A 275 -1.11 -1.24 10.24
N VAL A 276 -0.80 0.04 10.09
CA VAL A 276 0.37 0.56 9.35
C VAL A 276 1.21 1.39 10.31
N MET A 277 2.44 0.95 10.54
CA MET A 277 3.33 1.57 11.52
C MET A 277 4.67 1.92 10.90
N GLY A 278 5.20 3.11 11.17
CA GLY A 278 6.62 3.39 10.90
C GLY A 278 7.50 2.74 11.97
N ALA A 279 8.66 2.24 11.56
CA ALA A 279 9.58 1.52 12.43
C ALA A 279 10.25 2.44 13.45
N THR A 280 10.55 3.70 13.09
CA THR A 280 11.25 4.66 13.95
C THR A 280 10.43 5.88 14.34
N GLY A 281 9.29 6.12 13.69
CA GLY A 281 8.49 7.33 13.92
C GLY A 281 8.86 8.49 12.99
N GLN A 282 9.81 8.28 12.08
CA GLN A 282 10.33 9.30 11.15
C GLN A 282 9.95 9.00 9.69
N GLU A 283 9.35 7.85 9.43
CA GLU A 283 8.99 7.42 8.09
C GLU A 283 7.73 8.16 7.63
N SER A 284 7.75 8.61 6.38
CA SER A 284 6.58 9.21 5.72
C SER A 284 6.09 8.35 4.57
N ILE A 285 4.79 8.34 4.35
CA ILE A 285 4.15 7.68 3.21
C ILE A 285 3.62 8.74 2.24
N THR A 286 3.95 8.60 0.96
CA THR A 286 3.33 9.36 -0.13
C THR A 286 2.55 8.42 -1.04
N ILE A 287 1.26 8.68 -1.22
CA ILE A 287 0.32 7.83 -1.96
C ILE A 287 -0.12 8.56 -3.21
N PHE A 288 0.04 7.93 -4.38
CA PHE A 288 -0.54 8.37 -5.64
C PHE A 288 -1.62 7.37 -6.06
N SER A 289 -2.89 7.80 -5.99
CA SER A 289 -4.01 6.96 -6.37
C SER A 289 -4.89 7.67 -7.38
N THR A 290 -4.50 7.67 -8.66
CA THR A 290 -5.22 8.41 -9.70
C THR A 290 -6.59 7.77 -9.97
N ALA A 291 -7.62 8.28 -9.30
CA ALA A 291 -9.00 7.79 -9.32
C ALA A 291 -9.27 6.45 -8.60
N GLY A 292 -8.36 6.01 -7.73
CA GLY A 292 -8.55 4.83 -6.89
C GLY A 292 -9.01 5.15 -5.46
N VAL A 293 -9.45 4.13 -4.74
CA VAL A 293 -9.80 4.23 -3.31
C VAL A 293 -8.56 4.01 -2.46
N VAL A 294 -8.39 4.80 -1.40
CA VAL A 294 -7.41 4.57 -0.34
C VAL A 294 -8.15 4.28 0.97
N ASP A 295 -8.05 3.04 1.46
CA ASP A 295 -8.77 2.58 2.66
C ASP A 295 -7.81 2.14 3.77
N PHE A 296 -7.85 2.87 4.89
CA PHE A 296 -7.19 2.52 6.13
C PHE A 296 -8.17 1.84 7.08
N LEU A 297 -8.34 0.52 6.91
CA LEU A 297 -9.19 -0.32 7.78
C LEU A 297 -8.56 -0.55 9.16
N GLY A 298 -7.23 -0.52 9.26
CA GLY A 298 -6.50 -0.61 10.52
C GLY A 298 -5.92 0.73 11.00
N ALA A 299 -5.35 0.71 12.21
CA ALA A 299 -4.76 1.91 12.81
C ALA A 299 -3.49 2.34 12.08
N VAL A 300 -3.28 3.64 11.93
CA VAL A 300 -2.06 4.21 11.35
C VAL A 300 -1.30 4.96 12.44
N GLY A 301 -0.03 4.68 12.63
CA GLY A 301 0.73 5.30 13.71
C GLY A 301 2.23 5.24 13.53
N SER A 302 2.97 5.91 14.42
CA SER A 302 4.44 5.98 14.36
C SER A 302 4.96 6.36 12.98
N LEU A 303 4.25 7.20 12.25
CA LEU A 303 4.68 7.81 11.00
C LEU A 303 4.88 9.31 11.24
N GLN A 304 5.76 9.90 10.45
CA GLN A 304 5.90 11.35 10.39
C GLN A 304 4.73 11.94 9.60
N ASP A 305 4.74 11.80 8.27
CA ASP A 305 3.72 12.39 7.42
C ASP A 305 2.98 11.31 6.62
N VAL A 306 1.70 11.57 6.33
CA VAL A 306 0.95 10.83 5.30
C VAL A 306 0.45 11.84 4.28
N THR A 307 0.88 11.65 3.03
CA THR A 307 0.45 12.49 1.90
C THR A 307 -0.26 11.61 0.87
N ILE A 308 -1.43 12.04 0.39
CA ILE A 308 -2.26 11.34 -0.59
C ILE A 308 -2.55 12.28 -1.74
N HIS A 309 -2.37 11.81 -2.97
CA HIS A 309 -2.59 12.56 -4.20
C HIS A 309 -3.62 11.88 -5.10
N GLY A 310 -4.68 12.61 -5.45
CA GLY A 310 -5.57 12.26 -6.56
C GLY A 310 -6.56 11.13 -6.29
N ALA A 311 -6.66 10.65 -5.05
CA ALA A 311 -7.59 9.58 -4.65
C ALA A 311 -9.02 9.94 -5.02
N ALA A 312 -9.78 8.95 -5.51
CA ALA A 312 -11.22 9.06 -5.63
C ALA A 312 -11.80 9.18 -4.23
N ASP A 313 -11.66 8.14 -3.41
CA ASP A 313 -12.15 8.15 -2.04
C ASP A 313 -11.00 7.87 -1.07
N VAL A 314 -11.06 8.49 0.11
CA VAL A 314 -10.15 8.22 1.22
C VAL A 314 -10.97 7.88 2.45
N LEU A 315 -10.75 6.69 3.01
CA LEU A 315 -11.45 6.19 4.17
C LEU A 315 -10.47 6.00 5.33
N VAL A 316 -10.70 6.73 6.42
CA VAL A 316 -10.00 6.57 7.69
C VAL A 316 -10.92 5.81 8.63
N ASN A 317 -10.83 4.48 8.64
CA ASN A 317 -11.77 3.62 9.38
C ASN A 317 -11.38 3.38 10.84
N GLN A 318 -10.11 3.58 11.19
CA GLN A 318 -9.59 3.46 12.56
C GLN A 318 -8.72 4.67 12.91
N THR A 319 -8.11 4.63 14.10
CA THR A 319 -7.29 5.74 14.60
C THR A 319 -6.05 5.94 13.73
N VAL A 320 -5.81 7.18 13.31
CA VAL A 320 -4.59 7.68 12.68
C VAL A 320 -3.92 8.63 13.66
N GLN A 321 -2.65 8.37 14.01
CA GLN A 321 -1.84 9.21 14.90
C GLN A 321 -0.45 9.46 14.29
N LEU A 322 -0.28 10.64 13.71
CA LEU A 322 0.96 11.07 13.07
C LEU A 322 1.78 11.99 13.98
N THR A 323 3.10 11.98 13.81
CA THR A 323 3.98 12.97 14.47
C THR A 323 4.12 14.27 13.66
N GLY A 324 3.93 14.18 12.35
CA GLY A 324 3.86 15.27 11.38
C GLY A 324 2.47 15.40 10.75
N ASP A 325 2.40 15.74 9.47
CA ASP A 325 1.17 16.24 8.83
C ASP A 325 0.37 15.15 8.09
N TRP A 326 -0.95 15.36 8.03
CA TRP A 326 -1.83 14.67 7.10
C TRP A 326 -2.14 15.60 5.91
N ASN A 327 -1.88 15.16 4.69
CA ASN A 327 -2.17 15.91 3.48
C ASN A 327 -2.93 15.05 2.46
N SER A 328 -4.21 15.32 2.22
CA SER A 328 -4.97 14.75 1.10
C SER A 328 -5.19 15.82 0.05
N LEU A 329 -4.56 15.66 -1.12
CA LEU A 329 -4.43 16.69 -2.14
C LEU A 329 -5.06 16.25 -3.46
N ASN A 330 -5.78 17.16 -4.11
CA ASN A 330 -6.49 16.93 -5.37
C ASN A 330 -7.42 15.70 -5.35
N GLY A 331 -8.04 15.37 -4.21
CA GLY A 331 -9.02 14.29 -4.13
C GLY A 331 -10.29 14.63 -4.93
N THR A 332 -10.89 13.64 -5.58
CA THR A 332 -12.03 13.85 -6.50
C THR A 332 -13.37 13.31 -6.00
N GLY A 333 -13.37 12.51 -4.94
CA GLY A 333 -14.56 11.89 -4.34
C GLY A 333 -14.61 12.13 -2.84
N ASP A 334 -14.99 11.14 -2.07
CA ASP A 334 -15.37 11.31 -0.67
C ASP A 334 -14.17 11.10 0.27
N PHE A 335 -13.99 12.01 1.22
CA PHE A 335 -13.09 11.81 2.35
C PHE A 335 -13.93 11.50 3.59
N ILE A 336 -13.71 10.35 4.23
CA ILE A 336 -14.52 9.88 5.35
C ILE A 336 -13.63 9.56 6.55
N VAL A 337 -13.87 10.24 7.68
CA VAL A 337 -13.19 10.02 8.96
C VAL A 337 -14.13 9.28 9.90
N ASN A 338 -13.99 7.96 9.99
CA ASN A 338 -14.75 7.11 10.92
C ASN A 338 -13.96 6.80 12.21
N GLY A 339 -12.63 6.83 12.15
CA GLY A 339 -11.75 6.77 13.33
C GLY A 339 -11.11 8.12 13.63
N ILE A 340 -10.46 8.25 14.79
CA ILE A 340 -9.77 9.50 15.18
C ILE A 340 -8.67 9.82 14.16
N LEU A 341 -8.58 11.07 13.71
CA LEU A 341 -7.47 11.58 12.89
C LEU A 341 -6.69 12.64 13.66
N GLN A 342 -5.49 12.29 14.11
CA GLN A 342 -4.58 13.17 14.84
C GLN A 342 -3.27 13.36 14.07
N ALA A 343 -2.94 14.61 13.78
CA ALA A 343 -1.71 14.99 13.07
C ALA A 343 -1.23 16.37 13.54
N ALA A 344 0.01 16.75 13.20
CA ALA A 344 0.55 18.07 13.51
C ALA A 344 -0.30 19.14 12.81
N GLY A 345 -0.43 19.08 11.49
CA GLY A 345 -1.42 19.80 10.68
C GLY A 345 -2.24 18.85 9.80
N ILE A 346 -3.41 19.32 9.35
CA ILE A 346 -4.31 18.54 8.50
C ILE A 346 -4.73 19.39 7.30
N VAL A 347 -4.48 18.89 6.10
CA VAL A 347 -4.99 19.45 4.84
C VAL A 347 -5.81 18.40 4.11
N ILE A 348 -7.03 18.74 3.70
CA ILE A 348 -7.91 17.85 2.95
C ILE A 348 -8.53 18.60 1.76
N GLN A 349 -8.35 18.04 0.58
CA GLN A 349 -9.01 18.44 -0.66
C GLN A 349 -9.81 17.25 -1.19
N SER A 350 -11.13 17.39 -1.31
CA SER A 350 -12.04 16.32 -1.74
C SER A 350 -13.31 16.88 -2.41
N ASN A 351 -14.20 16.01 -2.86
CA ASN A 351 -15.55 16.42 -3.26
C ASN A 351 -16.44 16.64 -2.04
N THR A 352 -16.55 15.62 -1.19
CA THR A 352 -17.21 15.72 0.10
C THR A 352 -16.26 15.34 1.23
N LEU A 353 -16.56 15.81 2.45
CA LEU A 353 -15.92 15.37 3.68
C LEU A 353 -16.99 15.00 4.71
N THR A 354 -16.88 13.81 5.29
CA THR A 354 -17.69 13.40 6.45
C THR A 354 -16.79 13.11 7.66
N ILE A 355 -17.05 13.76 8.79
CA ILE A 355 -16.27 13.64 10.02
C ILE A 355 -17.14 12.97 11.09
N ASN A 356 -17.04 11.64 11.21
CA ASN A 356 -17.78 10.82 12.17
C ASN A 356 -17.03 10.57 13.49
N ALA A 357 -15.76 10.97 13.57
CA ALA A 357 -14.92 10.86 14.74
C ALA A 357 -14.01 12.10 14.85
N GLU A 358 -13.40 12.30 16.03
CA GLU A 358 -12.54 13.45 16.30
C GLU A 358 -11.41 13.61 15.27
N MET A 359 -11.30 14.81 14.72
CA MET A 359 -10.21 15.27 13.89
C MET A 359 -9.45 16.38 14.63
N GLU A 360 -8.16 16.19 14.91
CA GLU A 360 -7.36 17.12 15.69
C GLU A 360 -6.00 17.44 15.05
N ALA A 361 -5.74 18.74 14.89
CA ALA A 361 -4.40 19.28 14.60
C ALA A 361 -3.75 19.81 15.90
N PHE A 362 -2.67 19.17 16.36
CA PHE A 362 -2.06 19.48 17.66
C PHE A 362 -0.91 20.50 17.61
N GLN A 363 -0.48 20.93 16.42
CA GLN A 363 0.51 22.01 16.25
C GLN A 363 0.08 23.03 15.19
N GLY A 364 -0.22 22.56 13.98
CA GLY A 364 -0.70 23.33 12.86
C GLY A 364 -2.21 23.57 12.87
N GLY A 365 -2.71 24.02 11.73
CA GLY A 365 -4.14 24.23 11.48
C GLY A 365 -4.81 23.04 10.82
N ILE A 366 -6.12 23.19 10.61
CA ILE A 366 -6.94 22.30 9.79
C ILE A 366 -7.40 23.12 8.59
N GLU A 367 -7.07 22.67 7.39
CA GLU A 367 -7.44 23.32 6.12
C GLU A 367 -8.20 22.33 5.23
N ILE A 368 -9.50 22.53 5.10
CA ILE A 368 -10.39 21.66 4.33
C ILE A 368 -10.99 22.46 3.17
N HIS A 369 -10.89 21.90 1.96
CA HIS A 369 -11.50 22.42 0.74
C HIS A 369 -12.31 21.31 0.07
N CYS A 370 -13.63 21.43 0.08
CA CYS A 370 -14.56 20.50 -0.54
C CYS A 370 -15.26 21.15 -1.74
N THR A 371 -15.36 20.45 -2.86
CA THR A 371 -16.10 20.97 -4.02
C THR A 371 -17.62 20.89 -3.87
N ASP A 372 -18.14 20.24 -2.83
CA ASP A 372 -19.57 20.11 -2.57
C ASP A 372 -19.91 20.36 -1.09
N GLU A 373 -19.68 19.39 -0.21
CA GLU A 373 -20.21 19.39 1.16
C GLU A 373 -19.18 18.98 2.21
N ILE A 374 -19.25 19.61 3.39
CA ILE A 374 -18.62 19.16 4.63
C ILE A 374 -19.71 18.82 5.65
N LEU A 375 -19.70 17.59 6.15
CA LEU A 375 -20.56 17.11 7.24
C LEU A 375 -19.74 16.88 8.51
N VAL A 376 -20.05 17.62 9.56
CA VAL A 376 -19.40 17.55 10.88
C VAL A 376 -20.32 16.82 11.86
N ASN A 377 -20.02 15.53 12.10
CA ASN A 377 -20.76 14.70 13.05
C ASN A 377 -20.08 14.57 14.42
N ASP A 378 -18.81 14.95 14.52
CA ASP A 378 -18.06 14.93 15.77
C ASP A 378 -17.16 16.17 15.87
N VAL A 379 -16.12 16.12 16.69
CA VAL A 379 -15.23 17.24 16.97
C VAL A 379 -14.20 17.46 15.84
N VAL A 380 -14.06 18.71 15.44
CA VAL A 380 -12.90 19.25 14.69
C VAL A 380 -12.16 20.20 15.62
N ARG A 381 -10.89 19.93 15.94
CA ARG A 381 -10.11 20.71 16.92
C ARG A 381 -8.74 21.13 16.37
N SER A 382 -8.35 22.37 16.64
CA SER A 382 -6.95 22.78 16.59
C SER A 382 -6.51 23.18 18.00
N SER A 383 -5.66 22.37 18.61
CA SER A 383 -5.05 22.61 19.93
C SER A 383 -3.69 23.32 19.82
N GLY A 384 -3.14 23.43 18.60
CA GLY A 384 -1.82 24.00 18.30
C GLY A 384 -1.74 25.53 18.09
N ASN A 385 -2.82 26.28 18.29
CA ASN A 385 -3.01 27.68 17.85
C ASN A 385 -3.20 27.87 16.33
N GLY A 386 -3.35 26.79 15.56
CA GLY A 386 -3.60 26.85 14.12
C GLY A 386 -5.02 27.32 13.78
N MET A 387 -5.18 27.91 12.60
CA MET A 387 -6.51 28.24 12.08
C MET A 387 -7.26 26.95 11.70
N ILE A 388 -8.57 26.96 11.89
CA ILE A 388 -9.47 25.98 11.27
C ILE A 388 -10.18 26.68 10.11
N LEU A 389 -9.92 26.22 8.88
CA LEU A 389 -10.57 26.65 7.66
C LEU A 389 -11.40 25.49 7.10
N LEU A 390 -12.72 25.68 7.02
CA LEU A 390 -13.64 24.78 6.34
C LEU A 390 -14.23 25.51 5.14
N ASP A 391 -13.89 25.09 3.93
CA ASP A 391 -14.42 25.65 2.68
C ASP A 391 -15.20 24.58 1.90
N ALA A 392 -16.45 24.87 1.57
CA ALA A 392 -17.32 24.02 0.78
C ALA A 392 -18.10 24.85 -0.25
N ALA A 393 -18.31 24.33 -1.46
CA ALA A 393 -19.06 25.09 -2.46
C ALA A 393 -20.56 25.20 -2.11
N ASN A 394 -21.17 24.13 -1.60
CA ASN A 394 -22.62 24.03 -1.41
C ASN A 394 -23.04 23.99 0.06
N ARG A 395 -22.33 23.29 0.94
CA ARG A 395 -22.83 23.11 2.30
C ARG A 395 -21.76 22.80 3.33
N ILE A 396 -21.89 23.43 4.49
CA ILE A 396 -21.25 22.97 5.73
C ILE A 396 -22.37 22.66 6.72
N GLU A 397 -22.52 21.41 7.09
CA GLU A 397 -23.59 20.94 7.99
C GLU A 397 -23.01 20.35 9.27
N PHE A 398 -23.60 20.73 10.40
CA PHE A 398 -23.30 20.18 11.71
C PHE A 398 -24.49 19.40 12.21
N THR A 399 -24.28 18.14 12.61
CA THR A 399 -25.29 17.44 13.41
C THR A 399 -25.21 17.89 14.87
N ALA A 400 -26.21 17.53 15.68
CA ALA A 400 -26.30 17.95 17.08
C ALA A 400 -25.02 17.72 17.92
N PRO A 401 -24.26 16.62 17.77
CA PRO A 401 -22.97 16.48 18.48
C PRO A 401 -21.78 17.18 17.80
N GLY A 402 -21.92 17.69 16.56
CA GLY A 402 -20.83 18.26 15.79
C GLY A 402 -20.24 19.53 16.43
N GLN A 403 -18.91 19.62 16.48
CA GLN A 403 -18.21 20.75 17.09
C GLN A 403 -17.01 21.22 16.28
N VAL A 404 -16.73 22.53 16.29
CA VAL A 404 -15.44 23.07 15.83
C VAL A 404 -14.83 23.92 16.95
N LEU A 405 -13.61 23.56 17.36
CA LEU A 405 -12.93 24.09 18.53
C LEU A 405 -11.53 24.62 18.17
N GLY A 406 -11.37 25.94 18.22
CA GLY A 406 -10.07 26.62 18.02
C GLY A 406 -9.49 27.10 19.35
N GLU A 407 -8.31 26.61 19.72
CA GLU A 407 -7.63 27.00 20.96
C GLU A 407 -6.56 28.08 20.70
N GLY A 408 -6.25 28.87 21.74
CA GLY A 408 -5.21 29.88 21.69
C GLY A 408 -5.46 30.95 20.62
N THR A 409 -4.52 31.11 19.69
CA THR A 409 -4.66 32.12 18.62
C THR A 409 -5.39 31.63 17.37
N GLY A 410 -5.80 30.36 17.34
CA GLY A 410 -6.48 29.75 16.19
C GLY A 410 -7.86 30.35 15.93
N SER A 411 -8.04 31.01 14.79
CA SER A 411 -9.37 31.46 14.33
C SER A 411 -10.11 30.33 13.63
N ILE A 412 -11.43 30.46 13.55
CA ILE A 412 -12.31 29.51 12.85
C ILE A 412 -12.96 30.24 11.68
N HIS A 413 -12.78 29.74 10.46
CA HIS A 413 -13.30 30.30 9.22
C HIS A 413 -14.09 29.22 8.48
N LEU A 414 -15.40 29.43 8.34
CA LEU A 414 -16.29 28.55 7.58
C LEU A 414 -16.83 29.30 6.37
N THR A 415 -16.68 28.72 5.19
CA THR A 415 -17.17 29.26 3.92
C THR A 415 -18.01 28.22 3.20
N ALA A 416 -19.30 28.49 3.00
CA ALA A 416 -20.20 27.71 2.16
C ALA A 416 -20.60 28.53 0.92
N ASP A 417 -19.65 28.76 0.01
CA ASP A 417 -19.79 29.76 -1.06
C ASP A 417 -18.89 29.46 -2.27
N ASP A 418 -19.51 29.07 -3.39
CA ASP A 418 -18.83 28.82 -4.67
C ASP A 418 -18.27 30.09 -5.37
N GLY A 419 -18.41 31.26 -4.74
CA GLY A 419 -17.97 32.55 -5.27
C GLY A 419 -18.87 33.10 -6.40
N SER A 420 -19.93 32.38 -6.78
CA SER A 420 -20.88 32.83 -7.79
C SER A 420 -21.76 33.97 -7.27
N VAL A 421 -22.16 34.89 -8.15
CA VAL A 421 -23.17 35.90 -7.79
C VAL A 421 -24.52 35.27 -7.42
N LEU A 422 -24.76 34.04 -7.88
CA LEU A 422 -25.93 33.22 -7.53
C LEU A 422 -25.59 32.14 -6.50
N ALA A 423 -24.49 32.27 -5.76
CA ALA A 423 -24.10 31.31 -4.73
C ALA A 423 -25.27 31.05 -3.78
N THR A 424 -25.56 29.78 -3.54
CA THR A 424 -26.64 29.33 -2.63
C THR A 424 -26.12 28.49 -1.48
N GLY A 425 -24.79 28.37 -1.35
CA GLY A 425 -24.20 27.51 -0.33
C GLY A 425 -24.63 27.90 1.08
N GLN A 426 -24.81 26.92 1.96
CA GLN A 426 -25.40 27.14 3.30
C GLN A 426 -24.49 26.64 4.41
N ILE A 427 -24.48 27.34 5.53
CA ILE A 427 -23.97 26.81 6.80
C ILE A 427 -25.18 26.45 7.65
N VAL A 428 -25.27 25.19 8.09
CA VAL A 428 -26.41 24.67 8.85
C VAL A 428 -25.93 24.04 10.15
N MET A 429 -26.28 24.67 11.27
CA MET A 429 -26.04 24.14 12.60
C MET A 429 -27.32 23.54 13.17
N ALA A 430 -27.30 22.25 13.52
CA ALA A 430 -28.36 21.64 14.32
C ALA A 430 -28.32 22.13 15.78
N ASP A 431 -29.47 22.24 16.43
CA ASP A 431 -29.56 22.55 17.87
C ASP A 431 -28.71 21.56 18.71
N GLY A 432 -27.79 22.11 19.50
CA GLY A 432 -26.78 21.35 20.27
C GLY A 432 -25.39 21.32 19.66
N SER A 433 -25.24 21.66 18.37
CA SER A 433 -23.92 21.81 17.74
C SER A 433 -23.23 23.09 18.21
N PHE A 434 -21.90 23.13 18.12
CA PHE A 434 -21.11 24.15 18.81
C PHE A 434 -19.86 24.58 18.04
N ILE A 435 -19.68 25.88 17.88
CA ILE A 435 -18.44 26.49 17.35
C ILE A 435 -17.86 27.38 18.45
N SER A 436 -16.58 27.21 18.78
CA SER A 436 -15.88 28.08 19.74
C SER A 436 -14.43 28.29 19.40
N ALA A 437 -14.02 29.55 19.33
CA ALA A 437 -12.62 29.93 19.25
C ALA A 437 -12.19 30.80 20.45
N GLU A 438 -10.94 30.68 20.88
CA GLU A 438 -10.30 31.72 21.69
C GLU A 438 -10.00 33.00 20.88
N SER A 439 -9.92 32.86 19.55
CA SER A 439 -9.71 33.92 18.55
C SER A 439 -11.00 34.25 17.79
N GLN A 440 -10.88 34.89 16.62
CA GLN A 440 -12.00 35.28 15.75
C GLN A 440 -12.76 34.06 15.19
N VAL A 441 -14.07 34.20 15.02
CA VAL A 441 -14.90 33.27 14.24
C VAL A 441 -15.52 34.00 13.05
N ASN A 442 -15.37 33.44 11.84
CA ASN A 442 -15.92 33.97 10.60
C ASN A 442 -16.80 32.92 9.92
N LEU A 443 -18.06 33.27 9.65
CA LEU A 443 -19.02 32.45 8.94
C LEU A 443 -19.44 33.17 7.66
N GLN A 444 -19.20 32.57 6.50
CA GLN A 444 -19.59 33.09 5.21
C GLN A 444 -20.40 32.06 4.43
N ALA A 445 -21.52 32.49 3.84
CA ALA A 445 -22.32 31.64 2.97
C ALA A 445 -22.89 32.41 1.77
N GLY A 446 -23.07 31.70 0.65
CA GLY A 446 -23.80 32.22 -0.49
C GLY A 446 -25.29 32.43 -0.17
N GLY A 447 -25.89 31.46 0.50
CA GLY A 447 -27.27 31.43 0.98
C GLY A 447 -27.37 31.69 2.48
N ASP A 448 -28.25 30.95 3.15
CA ASP A 448 -28.57 31.13 4.57
C ASP A 448 -27.46 30.58 5.48
N ILE A 449 -27.30 31.22 6.63
CA ILE A 449 -26.53 30.70 7.76
C ILE A 449 -27.51 30.42 8.89
N THR A 450 -27.71 29.15 9.22
CA THR A 450 -28.47 28.71 10.39
C THR A 450 -27.48 28.42 11.52
N VAL A 451 -27.60 29.12 12.65
CA VAL A 451 -26.69 29.01 13.80
C VAL A 451 -27.37 28.37 15.00
N ALA A 452 -26.61 27.68 15.85
CA ALA A 452 -27.13 27.16 17.14
C ALA A 452 -26.32 27.71 18.32
N HIS A 453 -24.98 27.59 18.26
CA HIS A 453 -24.10 28.25 19.22
C HIS A 453 -22.72 28.55 18.63
N VAL A 454 -22.42 29.84 18.51
CA VAL A 454 -21.16 30.34 17.99
C VAL A 454 -20.54 31.28 19.03
N ALA A 455 -19.42 30.85 19.59
CA ALA A 455 -18.69 31.57 20.62
C ALA A 455 -17.31 32.03 20.15
N SER A 456 -16.91 33.19 20.64
CA SER A 456 -15.53 33.66 20.54
C SER A 456 -15.11 34.30 21.86
N GLN A 457 -13.89 34.05 22.31
CA GLN A 457 -13.32 34.75 23.49
C GLN A 457 -12.55 36.02 23.11
N SER A 458 -12.51 36.37 21.82
CA SER A 458 -11.85 37.58 21.33
C SER A 458 -12.58 38.83 21.79
N ALA A 459 -11.85 39.81 22.31
CA ALA A 459 -12.38 41.13 22.65
C ALA A 459 -12.37 42.11 21.44
N ALA A 460 -12.03 41.63 20.24
CA ALA A 460 -11.98 42.45 19.04
C ALA A 460 -13.37 42.91 18.58
N ALA A 461 -13.44 44.03 17.86
CA ALA A 461 -14.69 44.59 17.34
C ALA A 461 -15.35 43.70 16.27
N ASP A 462 -14.58 42.79 15.69
CA ASP A 462 -14.94 41.79 14.69
C ASP A 462 -14.73 40.37 15.26
N SER A 463 -14.90 40.18 16.56
CA SER A 463 -14.72 38.87 17.21
C SER A 463 -15.54 37.75 16.56
N ILE A 464 -16.79 38.04 16.18
CA ILE A 464 -17.61 37.15 15.36
C ILE A 464 -18.08 37.94 14.14
N VAL A 465 -17.85 37.38 12.95
CA VAL A 465 -18.29 37.95 11.67
C VAL A 465 -19.18 36.93 10.97
N VAL A 466 -20.37 37.36 10.55
CA VAL A 466 -21.34 36.54 9.82
C VAL A 466 -21.74 37.26 8.54
N LEU A 467 -21.56 36.60 7.40
CA LEU A 467 -21.84 37.16 6.08
C LEU A 467 -22.65 36.19 5.22
N THR A 468 -23.84 36.61 4.82
CA THR A 468 -24.65 35.91 3.81
C THR A 468 -24.80 36.78 2.57
N ARG A 469 -24.48 36.25 1.38
CA ARG A 469 -24.59 37.04 0.13
C ARG A 469 -26.03 37.18 -0.36
N ASN A 470 -26.79 36.09 -0.34
CA ASN A 470 -28.15 36.00 -0.89
C ASN A 470 -29.18 35.47 0.14
N GLY A 471 -28.73 35.05 1.33
CA GLY A 471 -29.59 34.50 2.38
C GLY A 471 -29.72 35.38 3.62
N GLY A 472 -30.27 34.77 4.67
CA GLY A 472 -30.49 35.35 5.98
C GLY A 472 -29.69 34.62 7.07
N VAL A 473 -29.62 35.25 8.25
CA VAL A 473 -29.12 34.60 9.46
C VAL A 473 -30.30 34.08 10.26
N ILE A 474 -30.34 32.77 10.44
CA ILE A 474 -31.46 32.01 10.98
C ILE A 474 -31.04 31.39 12.31
N ASP A 475 -31.92 31.48 13.31
CA ASP A 475 -31.81 30.74 14.55
C ASP A 475 -32.15 29.25 14.29
N GLY A 476 -31.21 28.38 14.67
CA GLY A 476 -31.24 26.93 14.51
C GLY A 476 -31.58 26.14 15.76
N GLY A 477 -31.87 26.77 16.91
CA GLY A 477 -32.15 26.05 18.15
C GLY A 477 -32.33 26.90 19.40
N ASP A 478 -32.90 26.30 20.45
CA ASP A 478 -33.22 27.00 21.71
C ASP A 478 -32.39 26.49 22.91
N LEU A 479 -31.47 25.52 22.74
CA LEU A 479 -30.71 24.95 23.86
C LEU A 479 -29.67 25.92 24.41
N GLN A 480 -29.11 26.77 23.54
CA GLN A 480 -28.02 27.68 23.83
C GLN A 480 -28.29 29.03 23.17
N ARG A 481 -27.51 30.06 23.53
CA ARG A 481 -27.56 31.33 22.80
C ARG A 481 -26.84 31.18 21.47
N ASP A 482 -27.40 31.70 20.40
CA ASP A 482 -26.80 31.65 19.06
C ASP A 482 -25.40 32.26 19.00
N PHE A 483 -25.19 33.41 19.65
CA PHE A 483 -23.91 34.11 19.64
C PHE A 483 -23.45 34.54 21.04
N ALA A 484 -22.19 34.27 21.36
CA ALA A 484 -21.57 34.70 22.62
C ALA A 484 -20.15 35.25 22.40
N THR A 485 -19.90 36.50 22.78
CA THR A 485 -18.55 37.07 22.73
C THR A 485 -18.39 38.29 23.65
N PRO A 486 -17.23 38.47 24.32
CA PRO A 486 -16.92 39.72 25.01
C PRO A 486 -16.61 40.89 24.04
N GLY A 487 -16.36 40.61 22.76
CA GLY A 487 -16.09 41.58 21.71
C GLY A 487 -17.34 42.01 20.93
N GLY A 488 -17.16 42.23 19.62
CA GLY A 488 -18.21 42.63 18.70
C GLY A 488 -18.73 41.50 17.81
N LEU A 489 -20.04 41.49 17.59
CA LEU A 489 -20.73 40.70 16.57
C LEU A 489 -21.04 41.59 15.36
N GLN A 490 -20.56 41.17 14.19
CA GLN A 490 -20.85 41.83 12.91
C GLN A 490 -21.67 40.90 12.03
N ILE A 491 -22.83 41.37 11.59
CA ILE A 491 -23.71 40.62 10.68
C ILE A 491 -23.95 41.43 9.41
N VAL A 492 -23.69 40.81 8.26
CA VAL A 492 -24.10 41.30 6.95
C VAL A 492 -25.04 40.28 6.33
N SER A 493 -26.31 40.65 6.19
CA SER A 493 -27.36 39.77 5.70
C SER A 493 -28.11 40.33 4.49
N ALA A 494 -28.59 39.46 3.60
CA ALA A 494 -29.41 39.86 2.46
C ALA A 494 -30.91 39.81 2.78
N THR A 495 -31.36 38.79 3.53
CA THR A 495 -32.79 38.48 3.74
C THR A 495 -33.18 38.25 5.20
N GLY A 496 -32.64 39.05 6.11
CA GLY A 496 -33.09 39.13 7.50
C GLY A 496 -32.11 38.51 8.49
N VAL A 497 -32.32 38.84 9.75
CA VAL A 497 -31.51 38.42 10.90
C VAL A 497 -32.47 38.02 12.01
N GLY A 498 -32.59 36.73 12.32
CA GLY A 498 -33.55 36.23 13.32
C GLY A 498 -35.01 36.51 12.97
N SER A 499 -35.38 36.53 11.68
CA SER A 499 -36.72 36.93 11.24
C SER A 499 -37.85 35.96 11.65
N ALA A 500 -37.54 34.67 11.82
CA ALA A 500 -38.51 33.64 12.23
C ALA A 500 -38.53 33.45 13.75
N ASN A 501 -37.35 33.29 14.35
CA ASN A 501 -37.10 33.32 15.79
C ASN A 501 -35.95 34.31 16.03
N PRO A 502 -36.04 35.23 17.02
CA PRO A 502 -34.97 36.17 17.30
C PRO A 502 -33.67 35.47 17.66
N LEU A 503 -32.54 35.99 17.19
CA LEU A 503 -31.26 35.44 17.61
C LEU A 503 -31.00 35.74 19.09
N GLU A 504 -30.79 34.72 19.91
CA GLU A 504 -30.35 34.85 21.29
C GLU A 504 -28.86 35.19 21.35
N THR A 505 -28.52 36.30 22.01
CA THR A 505 -27.12 36.75 22.08
C THR A 505 -26.67 37.04 23.51
N ASP A 506 -25.37 36.89 23.76
CA ASP A 506 -24.66 37.45 24.92
C ASP A 506 -23.41 38.18 24.38
N ILE A 507 -23.64 39.41 23.92
CA ILE A 507 -22.64 40.24 23.24
C ILE A 507 -22.63 41.65 23.81
N GLN A 508 -21.49 42.33 23.67
CA GLN A 508 -21.35 43.72 24.13
C GLN A 508 -21.59 44.74 23.02
N VAL A 509 -21.14 44.43 21.80
CA VAL A 509 -21.22 45.33 20.64
C VAL A 509 -21.87 44.62 19.46
N LEU A 510 -22.82 45.28 18.82
CA LEU A 510 -23.51 44.79 17.63
C LEU A 510 -23.41 45.77 16.46
N ASN A 511 -23.00 45.26 15.30
CA ASN A 511 -23.08 45.94 14.01
C ASN A 511 -23.85 45.07 13.02
N VAL A 512 -24.97 45.56 12.49
CA VAL A 512 -25.80 44.81 11.53
C VAL A 512 -26.05 45.63 10.28
N SER A 513 -25.81 45.04 9.11
CA SER A 513 -26.30 45.52 7.83
C SER A 513 -27.22 44.47 7.23
N ASN A 514 -28.45 44.84 6.90
CA ASN A 514 -29.48 43.93 6.41
C ASN A 514 -30.17 44.50 5.17
N GLY A 515 -30.16 43.75 4.07
CA GLY A 515 -30.73 44.17 2.79
C GLY A 515 -32.27 44.15 2.76
N SER A 516 -32.91 43.20 3.45
CA SER A 516 -34.36 43.06 3.49
C SER A 516 -34.81 42.15 4.65
N GLY A 517 -36.10 42.08 4.97
CA GLY A 517 -36.57 41.28 6.11
C GLY A 517 -36.33 41.96 7.47
N ALA A 518 -36.68 41.28 8.56
CA ALA A 518 -36.58 41.82 9.91
C ALA A 518 -35.20 41.55 10.53
N ILE A 519 -34.77 42.46 11.41
CA ILE A 519 -33.70 42.20 12.39
C ILE A 519 -34.39 41.96 13.73
N ALA A 520 -34.28 40.75 14.26
CA ALA A 520 -34.79 40.36 15.57
C ALA A 520 -33.65 39.70 16.36
N ILE A 521 -33.27 40.34 17.48
CA ILE A 521 -32.18 39.94 18.36
C ILE A 521 -32.65 40.07 19.81
N SER A 522 -32.36 39.05 20.61
CA SER A 522 -32.66 38.92 22.03
C SER A 522 -31.36 38.86 22.83
N ASN A 523 -30.83 40.03 23.21
CA ASN A 523 -29.54 40.11 23.91
C ASN A 523 -29.68 39.99 25.43
N ALA A 524 -28.81 39.20 26.05
CA ALA A 524 -28.59 39.20 27.48
C ALA A 524 -27.65 40.33 27.90
N GLY A 525 -28.10 41.12 28.88
CA GLY A 525 -27.26 42.19 29.46
C GLY A 525 -27.23 43.47 28.62
N ALA A 526 -26.17 44.26 28.82
CA ALA A 526 -26.02 45.56 28.18
C ALA A 526 -25.53 45.39 26.74
N LEU A 527 -26.22 46.05 25.81
CA LEU A 527 -25.87 46.03 24.39
C LEU A 527 -25.53 47.44 23.90
N GLN A 528 -24.39 47.59 23.26
CA GLN A 528 -24.06 48.75 22.45
C GLN A 528 -24.30 48.44 20.97
N ILE A 529 -25.18 49.21 20.35
CA ILE A 529 -25.37 49.15 18.89
C ILE A 529 -24.39 50.13 18.25
N SER A 530 -23.37 49.63 17.57
CA SER A 530 -22.38 50.45 16.87
C SER A 530 -22.82 50.84 15.46
N GLY A 531 -23.72 50.07 14.85
CA GLY A 531 -24.28 50.35 13.53
C GLY A 531 -25.49 49.45 13.23
N VAL A 532 -26.54 50.06 12.66
CA VAL A 532 -27.66 49.34 12.03
C VAL A 532 -27.93 50.01 10.70
N ASP A 533 -27.77 49.27 9.62
CA ASP A 533 -28.18 49.65 8.27
C ASP A 533 -29.26 48.68 7.79
N GLN A 534 -30.46 49.19 7.58
CA GLN A 534 -31.63 48.41 7.13
C GLN A 534 -32.12 49.06 5.84
N GLN A 535 -32.06 48.31 4.74
CA GLN A 535 -32.49 48.80 3.42
C GLN A 535 -33.99 48.58 3.16
#